data_AF-A0A815EYU8-F1
#
_entry.id   AF-A0A815EYU8-F1
#
_cell.length_a   1.000
_cell.length_b   1.000
_cell.length_c   1.000
_cell.angle_alpha   90.00
_cell.angle_beta   90.00
_cell.angle_gamma   90.00
#
_symmetry.space_group_name_H-M   'P 1'
#
loop_
_entity.id
_entity.type
_entity.pdbx_description
1 polymer ?
#
loop_
_entity_poly.entity_id
_entity_poly.type
_entity_poly.pdbx_seq_one_letter_code
_entity_poly.pdbx_strand_id
1 'polypeptide(L)'
;SHTPLQNQQTCFTGSGLGPLSVITADFNADNILDMAVTNYYTNNIGIFLGIGNGTFRSPKLYSINGINPYWITVADFNNDNKNDLAVTSEFNNTVDIFINNGNGTFWLKQTYSSGGLLPSSIAAADFNNDSITDLATANPGSSTMGVLLGIGNGTFRPPIIYLTDDHPTSVATADFNGDHKLDLAIVCRFSSAVNIFLGNGNGTFHSPASYAVGHMCYHVIASDLNGDNKIDLAVANRNDFTVSVLIGNGDGTFQSQQTYSAGDGASGVAIADLNGDNIIDLAVENSLNNSISILYGNGDGTFRANQLHPVGASPQSIIAGDFNGDGRPDLAVPNMNDNTISILLT
;
A
#
# COMPACT_ATOMS: atom_id res chain seq x y z
N SER A 1 -11.37 27.61 -7.27
CA SER A 1 -10.00 28.10 -7.08
C SER A 1 -9.18 26.93 -6.59
N HIS A 2 -8.41 26.31 -7.47
CA HIS A 2 -7.56 25.17 -7.12
C HIS A 2 -6.39 25.69 -6.31
N THR A 3 -6.29 25.32 -5.04
CA THR A 3 -5.05 25.45 -4.27
C THR A 3 -4.12 24.36 -4.78
N PRO A 4 -3.02 24.69 -5.48
CA PRO A 4 -2.02 23.68 -5.80
C PRO A 4 -1.33 23.19 -4.52
N LEU A 5 -0.83 21.95 -4.51
CA LEU A 5 0.11 21.42 -3.50
C LEU A 5 1.17 22.49 -3.19
N GLN A 6 1.11 23.07 -1.99
CA GLN A 6 1.74 24.37 -1.72
C GLN A 6 2.98 24.29 -0.84
N ASN A 7 3.06 23.29 0.05
CA ASN A 7 4.16 23.17 1.00
C ASN A 7 4.67 21.73 1.09
N GLN A 8 5.92 21.54 0.70
CA GLN A 8 6.68 20.32 0.97
C GLN A 8 7.40 20.49 2.31
N GLN A 9 7.01 19.70 3.30
CA GLN A 9 7.78 19.51 4.53
C GLN A 9 8.63 18.25 4.39
N THR A 10 9.78 18.22 5.05
CA THR A 10 10.68 17.06 5.03
C THR A 10 10.81 16.53 6.45
N CYS A 11 10.33 15.30 6.68
CA CYS A 11 10.56 14.57 7.92
C CYS A 11 11.85 13.77 7.80
N PHE A 12 12.81 13.99 8.70
CA PHE A 12 14.05 13.21 8.72
C PHE A 12 13.83 11.90 9.46
N THR A 13 14.15 10.77 8.82
CA THR A 13 13.95 9.46 9.44
C THR A 13 15.10 9.07 10.36
N GLY A 14 16.32 9.54 10.06
CA GLY A 14 17.57 9.09 10.67
C GLY A 14 18.60 8.72 9.59
N SER A 15 19.89 8.91 9.85
CA SER A 15 20.92 8.65 8.84
C SER A 15 21.05 7.16 8.52
N GLY A 16 21.09 6.81 7.23
CA GLY A 16 21.39 5.46 6.75
C GLY A 16 20.28 4.44 6.93
N LEU A 17 19.06 4.88 7.22
CA LEU A 17 17.91 4.01 7.47
C LEU A 17 17.35 3.38 6.17
N GLY A 18 17.30 4.14 5.08
CA GLY A 18 16.66 3.72 3.83
C GLY A 18 15.15 3.49 3.99
N PRO A 19 14.34 4.54 4.25
CA PRO A 19 12.90 4.39 4.37
C PRO A 19 12.29 3.90 3.05
N LEU A 20 11.44 2.86 3.09
CA LEU A 20 10.94 2.18 1.91
C LEU A 20 9.41 2.21 1.81
N SER A 21 8.70 1.62 2.76
CA SER A 21 7.23 1.61 2.82
C SER A 21 6.74 2.49 3.97
N VAL A 22 5.64 3.22 3.76
CA VAL A 22 4.96 4.03 4.77
C VAL A 22 3.49 3.64 4.88
N ILE A 23 2.97 3.60 6.10
CA ILE A 23 1.54 3.46 6.41
C ILE A 23 1.16 4.50 7.46
N THR A 24 -0.11 4.93 7.45
CA THR A 24 -0.65 5.92 8.39
C THR A 24 -1.80 5.34 9.20
N ALA A 25 -1.85 5.70 10.49
CA ALA A 25 -2.97 5.43 11.40
C ALA A 25 -2.76 6.26 12.67
N ASP A 26 -3.78 6.37 13.52
CA ASP A 26 -3.59 6.85 14.89
C ASP A 26 -3.07 5.69 15.76
N PHE A 27 -1.78 5.73 16.13
CA PHE A 27 -1.15 4.67 16.92
C PHE A 27 -1.19 4.94 18.42
N ASN A 28 -1.60 6.14 18.84
CA ASN A 28 -1.55 6.57 20.24
C ASN A 28 -2.92 7.01 20.81
N ALA A 29 -3.97 6.96 20.01
CA ALA A 29 -5.35 7.35 20.30
C ALA A 29 -5.56 8.85 20.60
N ASP A 30 -4.78 9.74 19.97
CA ASP A 30 -4.93 11.20 20.09
C ASP A 30 -5.75 11.85 18.95
N ASN A 31 -6.23 11.06 17.99
CA ASN A 31 -6.93 11.45 16.76
C ASN A 31 -6.08 12.30 15.79
N ILE A 32 -4.76 12.20 15.88
CA ILE A 32 -3.82 12.75 14.91
C ILE A 32 -3.21 11.59 14.14
N LEU A 33 -3.08 11.73 12.81
CA LEU A 33 -2.42 10.71 12.01
C LEU A 33 -0.93 10.61 12.35
N ASP A 34 -0.50 9.39 12.68
CA ASP A 34 0.88 9.00 12.87
C ASP A 34 1.37 8.21 11.63
N MET A 35 2.68 8.00 11.50
CA MET A 35 3.24 7.14 10.44
C MET A 35 4.07 5.99 11.01
N ALA A 36 4.00 4.84 10.34
CA ALA A 36 4.93 3.74 10.53
C ALA A 36 5.69 3.50 9.22
N VAL A 37 7.01 3.36 9.30
CA VAL A 37 7.90 3.28 8.13
C VAL A 37 8.87 2.12 8.24
N THR A 38 9.01 1.32 7.18
CA THR A 38 10.06 0.29 7.09
C THR A 38 11.39 0.92 6.71
N ASN A 39 12.46 0.58 7.44
CA ASN A 39 13.82 1.06 7.18
C ASN A 39 14.68 -0.09 6.66
N TYR A 40 14.81 -0.18 5.34
CA TYR A 40 15.37 -1.32 4.62
C TYR A 40 16.80 -1.65 5.06
N TYR A 41 17.67 -0.65 5.19
CA TYR A 41 19.09 -0.88 5.48
C TYR A 41 19.41 -1.17 6.95
N THR A 42 18.49 -0.87 7.85
CA THR A 42 18.72 -0.97 9.30
C THR A 42 17.81 -1.96 10.01
N ASN A 43 17.02 -2.73 9.25
CA ASN A 43 16.21 -3.84 9.74
C ASN A 43 15.31 -3.45 10.91
N ASN A 44 14.64 -2.31 10.80
CA ASN A 44 13.71 -1.82 11.82
C ASN A 44 12.52 -1.10 11.17
N ILE A 45 11.50 -0.86 11.99
CA ILE A 45 10.42 0.07 11.70
C ILE A 45 10.57 1.33 12.53
N GLY A 46 10.28 2.49 11.95
CA GLY A 46 10.19 3.78 12.65
C GLY A 46 8.75 4.21 12.84
N ILE A 47 8.37 4.55 14.07
CA ILE A 47 7.04 5.09 14.41
C ILE A 47 7.18 6.59 14.66
N PHE A 48 6.50 7.39 13.84
CA PHE A 48 6.50 8.85 13.85
C PHE A 48 5.15 9.34 14.37
N LEU A 49 5.13 9.89 15.58
CA LEU A 49 3.88 10.43 16.13
C LEU A 49 3.62 11.83 15.58
N GLY A 50 2.42 12.05 15.06
CA GLY A 50 1.98 13.31 14.49
C GLY A 50 1.87 14.42 15.53
N ILE A 51 1.93 15.67 15.05
CA ILE A 51 1.68 16.88 15.86
C ILE A 51 0.41 17.61 15.37
N GLY A 52 -0.17 17.18 14.24
CA GLY A 52 -1.43 17.74 13.71
C GLY A 52 -1.25 19.04 12.93
N ASN A 53 -0.09 19.25 12.34
CA ASN A 53 0.22 20.42 11.49
C ASN A 53 1.14 20.05 10.31
N GLY A 54 1.14 18.77 9.91
CA GLY A 54 2.05 18.19 8.92
C GLY A 54 3.44 17.80 9.47
N THR A 55 3.75 18.11 10.74
CA THR A 55 5.02 17.72 11.37
C THR A 55 4.89 16.52 12.30
N PHE A 56 6.01 15.84 12.55
CA PHE A 56 6.10 14.62 13.34
C PHE A 56 7.19 14.71 14.39
N ARG A 57 7.00 14.01 15.51
CA ARG A 57 8.03 13.80 16.53
C ARG A 57 9.16 12.93 16.00
N SER A 58 10.31 12.97 16.67
CA SER A 58 11.42 12.05 16.37
C SER A 58 10.94 10.59 16.48
N PRO A 59 11.30 9.73 15.52
CA PRO A 59 10.74 8.39 15.46
C PRO A 59 11.26 7.51 16.59
N LYS A 60 10.40 6.62 17.07
CA LYS A 60 10.81 5.48 17.89
C LYS A 60 11.03 4.27 17.00
N LEU A 61 12.21 3.66 17.11
CA LEU A 61 12.61 2.53 16.28
C LEU A 61 12.35 1.19 16.97
N TYR A 62 11.88 0.20 16.22
CA TYR A 62 11.68 -1.17 16.66
C TYR A 62 12.33 -2.14 15.69
N SER A 63 13.28 -2.95 16.17
CA SER A 63 13.91 -3.98 15.35
C SER A 63 12.90 -5.05 14.93
N ILE A 64 13.05 -5.52 13.70
CA ILE A 64 12.35 -6.71 13.19
C ILE A 64 13.24 -7.94 13.44
N ASN A 65 12.68 -9.15 13.32
CA ASN A 65 13.47 -10.39 13.40
C ASN A 65 14.19 -10.71 12.08
N GLY A 66 13.63 -10.27 10.96
CA GLY A 66 14.20 -10.44 9.63
C GLY A 66 15.22 -9.37 9.21
N ILE A 67 15.58 -9.44 7.93
CA ILE A 67 16.47 -8.53 7.23
C ILE A 67 15.69 -7.97 6.03
N ASN A 68 15.94 -6.70 5.70
CA ASN A 68 15.28 -5.97 4.62
C ASN A 68 13.75 -5.93 4.80
N PRO A 69 13.24 -5.18 5.80
CA PRO A 69 11.81 -4.94 5.90
C PRO A 69 11.35 -4.24 4.64
N TYR A 70 10.37 -4.83 3.96
CA TYR A 70 9.93 -4.35 2.66
C TYR A 70 8.62 -3.56 2.81
N TRP A 71 7.49 -4.27 2.99
CA TRP A 71 6.18 -3.65 3.10
C TRP A 71 5.64 -3.71 4.52
N ILE A 72 4.76 -2.77 4.85
CA ILE A 72 4.05 -2.71 6.14
C ILE A 72 2.56 -2.50 5.91
N THR A 73 1.74 -3.16 6.73
CA THR A 73 0.29 -2.93 6.78
C THR A 73 -0.17 -2.77 8.23
N VAL A 74 -1.34 -2.16 8.40
CA VAL A 74 -1.94 -1.81 9.69
C VAL A 74 -3.33 -2.41 9.78
N ALA A 75 -3.65 -3.00 10.93
CA ALA A 75 -4.99 -3.45 11.30
C ALA A 75 -5.02 -3.83 12.78
N ASP A 76 -6.20 -4.09 13.34
CA ASP A 76 -6.32 -4.75 14.65
C ASP A 76 -6.18 -6.27 14.47
N PHE A 77 -5.04 -6.84 14.90
CA PHE A 77 -4.78 -8.28 14.75
C PHE A 77 -5.17 -9.08 15.99
N ASN A 78 -5.46 -8.42 17.11
CA ASN A 78 -5.71 -9.05 18.40
C ASN A 78 -7.09 -8.70 19.01
N ASN A 79 -7.90 -7.94 18.27
CA ASN A 79 -9.23 -7.48 18.62
C ASN A 79 -9.27 -6.60 19.88
N ASP A 80 -8.23 -5.79 20.12
CA ASP A 80 -8.16 -4.82 21.22
C ASP A 80 -8.50 -3.37 20.82
N ASN A 81 -8.94 -3.18 19.58
CA ASN A 81 -9.27 -1.91 18.92
C ASN A 81 -8.09 -0.96 18.78
N LYS A 82 -6.88 -1.49 18.63
CA LYS A 82 -5.69 -0.69 18.34
C LYS A 82 -5.07 -1.10 17.02
N ASN A 83 -4.49 -0.12 16.36
CA ASN A 83 -3.76 -0.30 15.12
C ASN A 83 -2.43 -1.03 15.40
N ASP A 84 -2.40 -2.33 15.16
CA ASP A 84 -1.23 -3.20 15.15
C ASP A 84 -0.55 -3.17 13.77
N LEU A 85 0.65 -3.74 13.65
CA LEU A 85 1.44 -3.72 12.40
C LEU A 85 1.88 -5.12 11.97
N ALA A 86 1.83 -5.39 10.67
CA ALA A 86 2.43 -6.57 10.05
C ALA A 86 3.46 -6.13 9.00
N VAL A 87 4.66 -6.70 9.05
CA VAL A 87 5.82 -6.27 8.27
C VAL A 87 6.42 -7.44 7.52
N THR A 88 6.57 -7.34 6.20
CA THR A 88 7.29 -8.36 5.43
C THR A 88 8.80 -8.15 5.53
N SER A 89 9.55 -9.24 5.68
CA SER A 89 11.02 -9.24 5.59
C SER A 89 11.45 -10.06 4.37
N GLU A 90 12.02 -9.37 3.39
CA GLU A 90 12.31 -9.93 2.07
C GLU A 90 13.28 -11.12 2.18
N PHE A 91 14.44 -10.93 2.82
CA PHE A 91 15.49 -11.95 2.82
C PHE A 91 15.14 -13.19 3.66
N ASN A 92 14.37 -13.01 4.72
CA ASN A 92 13.97 -14.10 5.62
C ASN A 92 12.71 -14.82 5.16
N ASN A 93 11.96 -14.27 4.20
CA ASN A 93 10.71 -14.84 3.71
C ASN A 93 9.63 -14.91 4.79
N THR A 94 9.54 -13.85 5.60
CA THR A 94 8.69 -13.81 6.80
C THR A 94 7.78 -12.59 6.87
N VAL A 95 6.77 -12.71 7.72
CA VAL A 95 5.92 -11.63 8.20
C VAL A 95 6.09 -11.51 9.72
N ASP A 96 6.50 -10.34 10.20
CA ASP A 96 6.60 -10.00 11.62
C ASP A 96 5.34 -9.26 12.07
N ILE A 97 4.74 -9.70 13.18
CA ILE A 97 3.55 -9.08 13.78
C ILE A 97 3.94 -8.27 15.01
N PHE A 98 3.66 -6.98 15.00
CA PHE A 98 3.88 -6.06 16.10
C PHE A 98 2.55 -5.63 16.72
N ILE A 99 2.45 -5.72 18.03
CA ILE A 99 1.25 -5.35 18.78
C ILE A 99 1.43 -3.97 19.40
N ASN A 100 0.42 -3.12 19.24
CA ASN A 100 0.37 -1.78 19.76
C ASN A 100 -0.14 -1.76 21.21
N ASN A 101 0.58 -1.06 22.08
CA ASN A 101 0.16 -0.84 23.46
C ASN A 101 -0.92 0.27 23.58
N GLY A 102 -1.19 1.03 22.52
CA GLY A 102 -2.19 2.10 22.46
C GLY A 102 -1.65 3.47 22.87
N ASN A 103 -0.34 3.63 22.90
CA ASN A 103 0.35 4.87 23.26
C ASN A 103 1.49 5.17 22.28
N GLY A 104 1.39 4.67 21.05
CA GLY A 104 2.44 4.77 20.04
C GLY A 104 3.63 3.84 20.30
N THR A 105 3.49 2.85 21.19
CA THR A 105 4.54 1.87 21.45
C THR A 105 4.17 0.45 21.07
N PHE A 106 5.15 -0.27 20.51
CA PHE A 106 4.95 -1.59 19.93
C PHE A 106 5.87 -2.63 20.56
N TRP A 107 5.48 -3.89 20.44
CA TRP A 107 6.35 -5.02 20.74
C TRP A 107 6.14 -6.14 19.71
N LEU A 108 7.21 -6.84 19.37
CA LEU A 108 7.17 -7.94 18.41
C LEU A 108 6.52 -9.17 19.05
N LYS A 109 5.38 -9.58 18.51
CA LYS A 109 4.59 -10.71 19.00
C LYS A 109 5.11 -12.04 18.47
N GLN A 110 5.15 -12.18 17.16
CA GLN A 110 5.50 -13.43 16.50
C GLN A 110 5.87 -13.19 15.03
N THR A 111 6.69 -14.10 14.50
CA THR A 111 7.11 -14.15 13.11
C THR A 111 6.50 -15.38 12.43
N TYR A 112 6.01 -15.23 11.20
CA TYR A 112 5.43 -16.28 10.37
C TYR A 112 6.15 -16.38 9.03
N SER A 113 6.11 -17.55 8.38
CA SER A 113 6.49 -17.63 6.97
C SER A 113 5.48 -16.85 6.13
N SER A 114 5.95 -16.14 5.11
CA SER A 114 5.08 -15.44 4.17
C SER A 114 4.33 -16.39 3.21
N GLY A 115 4.69 -17.68 3.15
CA GLY A 115 4.12 -18.63 2.18
C GLY A 115 4.82 -18.65 0.81
N GLY A 116 6.00 -18.01 0.71
CA GLY A 116 6.81 -17.98 -0.51
C GLY A 116 8.18 -17.37 -0.25
N LEU A 117 8.86 -16.91 -1.30
CA LEU A 117 10.17 -16.26 -1.22
C LEU A 117 10.11 -14.78 -1.59
N LEU A 118 10.96 -13.98 -0.93
CA LEU A 118 11.17 -12.54 -1.15
C LEU A 118 9.90 -11.68 -1.02
N PRO A 119 9.08 -11.82 0.05
CA PRO A 119 7.79 -11.14 0.15
C PRO A 119 7.91 -9.62 0.01
N SER A 120 7.26 -9.06 -1.00
CA SER A 120 7.37 -7.63 -1.35
C SER A 120 6.12 -6.82 -1.02
N SER A 121 5.00 -7.46 -0.67
CA SER A 121 3.75 -6.77 -0.32
C SER A 121 2.91 -7.62 0.61
N ILE A 122 2.09 -6.94 1.42
CA ILE A 122 1.14 -7.54 2.34
C ILE A 122 -0.12 -6.69 2.44
N ALA A 123 -1.28 -7.34 2.42
CA ALA A 123 -2.59 -6.75 2.67
C ALA A 123 -3.22 -7.41 3.90
N ALA A 124 -4.00 -6.64 4.66
CA ALA A 124 -4.76 -7.09 5.83
C ALA A 124 -6.26 -6.94 5.56
N ALA A 125 -7.03 -8.00 5.81
CA ALA A 125 -8.47 -8.06 5.57
C ALA A 125 -9.05 -9.34 6.17
N ASP A 126 -10.37 -9.39 6.42
CA ASP A 126 -11.05 -10.62 6.83
C ASP A 126 -11.47 -11.42 5.58
N PHE A 127 -10.65 -12.39 5.18
CA PHE A 127 -10.89 -13.19 3.96
C PHE A 127 -11.87 -14.35 4.18
N ASN A 128 -12.25 -14.60 5.44
CA ASN A 128 -13.05 -15.74 5.83
C ASN A 128 -14.36 -15.37 6.56
N ASN A 129 -14.64 -14.08 6.66
CA ASN A 129 -15.84 -13.47 7.24
C ASN A 129 -16.07 -13.89 8.72
N ASP A 130 -15.00 -14.07 9.50
CA ASP A 130 -15.06 -14.38 10.93
C ASP A 130 -14.82 -13.16 11.85
N SER A 131 -14.74 -11.97 11.26
CA SER A 131 -14.43 -10.69 11.91
C SER A 131 -13.05 -10.67 12.57
N ILE A 132 -12.13 -11.51 12.11
CA ILE A 132 -10.72 -11.51 12.50
C ILE A 132 -9.91 -11.11 11.28
N THR A 133 -8.97 -10.20 11.47
CA THR A 133 -8.08 -9.79 10.40
C THR A 133 -7.14 -10.93 9.97
N ASP A 134 -7.16 -11.27 8.69
CA ASP A 134 -6.24 -12.17 8.01
C ASP A 134 -5.18 -11.37 7.22
N LEU A 135 -4.20 -12.07 6.64
CA LEU A 135 -3.13 -11.46 5.82
C LEU A 135 -2.98 -12.18 4.48
N ALA A 136 -2.74 -11.41 3.42
CA ALA A 136 -2.36 -11.90 2.10
C ALA A 136 -1.00 -11.31 1.70
N THR A 137 -0.06 -12.13 1.23
CA THR A 137 1.29 -11.73 0.84
C THR A 137 1.55 -11.97 -0.64
N ALA A 138 2.35 -11.11 -1.27
CA ALA A 138 2.91 -11.34 -2.61
C ALA A 138 4.38 -11.77 -2.48
N ASN A 139 4.73 -12.92 -3.07
CA ASN A 139 6.06 -13.54 -2.93
C ASN A 139 6.72 -13.68 -4.32
N PRO A 140 7.40 -12.63 -4.82
CA PRO A 140 7.98 -12.61 -6.16
C PRO A 140 9.02 -13.70 -6.41
N GLY A 141 9.81 -14.07 -5.40
CA GLY A 141 10.88 -15.06 -5.55
C GLY A 141 10.39 -16.49 -5.80
N SER A 142 9.11 -16.78 -5.54
CA SER A 142 8.49 -18.09 -5.75
C SER A 142 7.25 -18.06 -6.65
N SER A 143 6.85 -16.89 -7.15
CA SER A 143 5.59 -16.69 -7.88
C SER A 143 4.37 -17.24 -7.13
N THR A 144 4.29 -16.90 -5.85
CA THR A 144 3.20 -17.33 -4.97
C THR A 144 2.54 -16.18 -4.22
N MET A 145 1.27 -16.39 -3.89
CA MET A 145 0.53 -15.64 -2.89
C MET A 145 0.34 -16.51 -1.65
N GLY A 146 0.64 -15.96 -0.47
CA GLY A 146 0.40 -16.64 0.82
C GLY A 146 -0.79 -16.00 1.54
N VAL A 147 -1.71 -16.81 2.04
CA VAL A 147 -2.87 -16.37 2.83
C VAL A 147 -2.77 -16.92 4.25
N LEU A 148 -2.61 -16.05 5.23
CA LEU A 148 -2.48 -16.40 6.65
C LEU A 148 -3.76 -16.00 7.37
N LEU A 149 -4.53 -16.99 7.82
CA LEU A 149 -5.78 -16.73 8.55
C LEU A 149 -5.48 -16.40 10.02
N GLY A 150 -6.04 -15.32 10.51
CA GLY A 150 -5.94 -14.86 11.88
C GLY A 150 -6.64 -15.78 12.88
N ILE A 151 -6.27 -15.64 14.14
CA ILE A 151 -6.89 -16.37 15.27
C ILE A 151 -7.45 -15.37 16.31
N GLY A 152 -7.32 -14.06 16.07
CA GLY A 152 -7.95 -13.00 16.87
C GLY A 152 -7.22 -12.65 18.17
N ASN A 153 -5.95 -13.04 18.29
CA ASN A 153 -5.09 -12.74 19.45
C ASN A 153 -3.67 -12.28 19.04
N GLY A 154 -3.55 -11.76 17.81
CA GLY A 154 -2.28 -11.40 17.18
C GLY A 154 -1.49 -12.61 16.65
N THR A 155 -2.14 -13.78 16.50
CA THR A 155 -1.51 -14.97 15.92
C THR A 155 -2.26 -15.46 14.69
N PHE A 156 -1.54 -16.20 13.84
CA PHE A 156 -2.00 -16.63 12.53
C PHE A 156 -1.76 -18.13 12.32
N ARG A 157 -2.60 -18.74 11.49
CA ARG A 157 -2.41 -20.10 10.98
C ARG A 157 -1.26 -20.14 9.97
N PRO A 158 -0.65 -21.31 9.71
CA PRO A 158 0.27 -21.47 8.60
C PRO A 158 -0.36 -21.03 7.27
N PRO A 159 0.43 -20.44 6.35
CA PRO A 159 -0.09 -19.88 5.11
C PRO A 159 -0.68 -20.96 4.19
N ILE A 160 -1.82 -20.66 3.59
CA ILE A 160 -2.34 -21.34 2.40
C ILE A 160 -1.66 -20.70 1.19
N ILE A 161 -1.09 -21.52 0.31
CA ILE A 161 -0.26 -21.05 -0.81
C ILE A 161 -1.03 -21.18 -2.13
N TYR A 162 -1.09 -20.09 -2.88
CA TYR A 162 -1.65 -20.02 -4.23
C TYR A 162 -0.54 -19.69 -5.23
N LEU A 163 -0.63 -20.26 -6.42
CA LEU A 163 0.23 -19.88 -7.54
C LEU A 163 -0.33 -18.61 -8.19
N THR A 164 0.57 -17.73 -8.60
CA THR A 164 0.27 -16.52 -9.39
C THR A 164 1.00 -16.61 -10.73
N ASP A 165 0.78 -15.61 -11.58
CA ASP A 165 1.69 -15.30 -12.67
C ASP A 165 3.07 -14.83 -12.14
N ASP A 166 4.02 -14.54 -13.05
CA ASP A 166 5.44 -14.39 -12.71
C ASP A 166 5.76 -13.10 -11.96
N HIS A 167 6.48 -13.24 -10.83
CA HIS A 167 6.91 -12.16 -9.94
C HIS A 167 5.76 -11.26 -9.44
N PRO A 168 4.85 -11.77 -8.58
CA PRO A 168 3.84 -10.96 -7.92
C PRO A 168 4.50 -9.89 -7.04
N THR A 169 4.19 -8.61 -7.26
CA THR A 169 4.87 -7.49 -6.58
C THR A 169 4.00 -6.77 -5.57
N SER A 170 2.68 -6.73 -5.78
CA SER A 170 1.73 -6.00 -4.93
C SER A 170 0.39 -6.73 -4.86
N VAL A 171 -0.26 -6.62 -3.70
CA VAL A 171 -1.59 -7.15 -3.42
C VAL A 171 -2.53 -6.03 -2.98
N ALA A 172 -3.70 -5.96 -3.61
CA ALA A 172 -4.84 -5.16 -3.17
C ALA A 172 -6.03 -6.09 -2.87
N THR A 173 -6.92 -5.64 -1.98
CA THR A 173 -8.14 -6.38 -1.62
C THR A 173 -9.36 -5.48 -1.68
N ALA A 174 -10.46 -6.03 -2.18
CA ALA A 174 -11.79 -5.42 -2.22
C ALA A 174 -12.82 -6.49 -2.60
N ASP A 175 -14.11 -6.16 -2.55
CA ASP A 175 -15.19 -6.96 -3.13
C ASP A 175 -15.37 -6.55 -4.61
N PHE A 176 -14.78 -7.30 -5.56
CA PHE A 176 -14.80 -6.94 -6.98
C PHE A 176 -16.07 -7.42 -7.70
N ASN A 177 -16.84 -8.32 -7.09
CA ASN A 177 -18.02 -8.94 -7.70
C ASN A 177 -19.35 -8.63 -6.97
N GLY A 178 -19.31 -7.85 -5.89
CA GLY A 178 -20.46 -7.40 -5.13
C GLY A 178 -21.11 -8.51 -4.29
N ASP A 179 -20.38 -9.57 -3.94
CA ASP A 179 -20.90 -10.71 -3.16
C ASP A 179 -20.64 -10.63 -1.65
N HIS A 180 -20.02 -9.53 -1.20
CA HIS A 180 -19.62 -9.24 0.18
C HIS A 180 -18.58 -10.20 0.75
N LYS A 181 -17.75 -10.80 -0.12
CA LYS A 181 -16.54 -11.52 0.27
C LYS A 181 -15.36 -10.79 -0.32
N LEU A 182 -14.29 -10.69 0.47
CA LEU A 182 -13.11 -10.00 0.01
C LEU A 182 -12.34 -10.86 -1.00
N ASP A 183 -12.04 -10.23 -2.13
CA ASP A 183 -11.24 -10.73 -3.23
C ASP A 183 -9.82 -10.16 -3.17
N LEU A 184 -8.94 -10.63 -4.06
CA LEU A 184 -7.56 -10.18 -4.17
C LEU A 184 -7.17 -9.85 -5.60
N ALA A 185 -6.51 -8.71 -5.80
CA ALA A 185 -5.86 -8.32 -7.05
C ALA A 185 -4.34 -8.34 -6.86
N ILE A 186 -3.64 -9.11 -7.69
CA ILE A 186 -2.18 -9.31 -7.60
C ILE A 186 -1.53 -8.88 -8.91
N VAL A 187 -0.66 -7.88 -8.89
CA VAL A 187 0.13 -7.50 -10.07
C VAL A 187 1.39 -8.33 -10.19
N CYS A 188 1.66 -8.83 -11.40
CA CYS A 188 2.75 -9.75 -11.69
C CYS A 188 3.73 -9.10 -12.69
N ARG A 189 4.89 -8.68 -12.17
CA ARG A 189 5.82 -7.76 -12.83
C ARG A 189 6.27 -8.23 -14.22
N PHE A 190 6.57 -9.51 -14.38
CA PHE A 190 7.10 -10.05 -15.63
C PHE A 190 6.03 -10.62 -16.56
N SER A 191 4.79 -10.69 -16.09
CA SER A 191 3.63 -11.10 -16.90
C SER A 191 2.84 -9.93 -17.47
N SER A 192 3.12 -8.69 -17.06
CA SER A 192 2.36 -7.48 -17.46
C SER A 192 0.86 -7.66 -17.25
N ALA A 193 0.49 -8.29 -16.13
CA ALA A 193 -0.88 -8.65 -15.82
C ALA A 193 -1.22 -8.36 -14.36
N VAL A 194 -2.51 -8.17 -14.10
CA VAL A 194 -3.12 -8.28 -12.77
C VAL A 194 -3.96 -9.56 -12.73
N ASN A 195 -3.73 -10.40 -11.73
CA ASN A 195 -4.51 -11.59 -11.43
C ASN A 195 -5.60 -11.25 -10.42
N ILE A 196 -6.84 -11.63 -10.72
CA ILE A 196 -8.01 -11.42 -9.85
C ILE A 196 -8.43 -12.76 -9.27
N PHE A 197 -8.32 -12.88 -7.95
CA PHE A 197 -8.70 -14.04 -7.16
C PHE A 197 -10.01 -13.73 -6.43
N LEU A 198 -11.11 -14.31 -6.91
CA LEU A 198 -12.40 -14.16 -6.23
C LEU A 198 -12.45 -15.03 -4.96
N GLY A 199 -12.91 -14.45 -3.86
CA GLY A 199 -12.98 -15.05 -2.54
C GLY A 199 -14.18 -15.99 -2.39
N ASN A 200 -13.95 -17.15 -1.79
CA ASN A 200 -15.05 -18.06 -1.43
C ASN A 200 -15.75 -17.64 -0.12
N GLY A 201 -15.16 -16.71 0.65
CA GLY A 201 -15.65 -16.25 1.95
C GLY A 201 -15.33 -17.21 3.10
N ASN A 202 -14.32 -18.06 2.92
CA ASN A 202 -13.84 -19.01 3.92
C ASN A 202 -12.30 -19.04 3.98
N GLY A 203 -11.65 -17.96 3.52
CA GLY A 203 -10.19 -17.85 3.42
C GLY A 203 -9.59 -18.57 2.22
N THR A 204 -10.42 -19.07 1.29
CA THR A 204 -9.95 -19.67 0.03
C THR A 204 -10.40 -18.92 -1.20
N PHE A 205 -9.67 -19.06 -2.31
CA PHE A 205 -9.89 -18.28 -3.54
C PHE A 205 -10.09 -19.17 -4.76
N HIS A 206 -10.88 -18.67 -5.71
CA HIS A 206 -11.05 -19.28 -7.04
C HIS A 206 -9.76 -19.23 -7.86
N SER A 207 -9.71 -19.99 -8.95
CA SER A 207 -8.64 -19.82 -9.95
C SER A 207 -8.68 -18.41 -10.52
N PRO A 208 -7.52 -17.75 -10.70
CA PRO A 208 -7.49 -16.35 -11.06
C PRO A 208 -7.87 -16.11 -12.51
N ALA A 209 -8.46 -14.94 -12.78
CA ALA A 209 -8.54 -14.36 -14.11
C ALA A 209 -7.43 -13.31 -14.27
N SER A 210 -6.77 -13.27 -15.44
CA SER A 210 -5.68 -12.33 -15.72
C SER A 210 -6.14 -11.22 -16.67
N TYR A 211 -5.83 -9.98 -16.32
CA TYR A 211 -6.10 -8.79 -17.15
C TYR A 211 -4.78 -8.11 -17.50
N ALA A 212 -4.63 -7.73 -18.78
CA ALA A 212 -3.41 -7.10 -19.26
C ALA A 212 -3.26 -5.66 -18.73
N VAL A 213 -2.06 -5.35 -18.26
CA VAL A 213 -1.61 -4.02 -17.83
C VAL A 213 -0.34 -3.62 -18.60
N GLY A 214 0.31 -2.51 -18.22
CA GLY A 214 1.62 -2.15 -18.78
C GLY A 214 2.76 -3.05 -18.26
N HIS A 215 3.96 -2.83 -18.79
CA HIS A 215 5.14 -3.65 -18.51
C HIS A 215 5.83 -3.28 -17.20
N MET A 216 6.37 -4.30 -16.53
CA MET A 216 6.97 -4.18 -15.19
C MET A 216 6.05 -3.44 -14.23
N CYS A 217 4.85 -3.97 -14.03
CA CYS A 217 3.92 -3.46 -13.02
C CYS A 217 4.46 -3.70 -11.60
N TYR A 218 4.30 -2.71 -10.72
CA TYR A 218 4.89 -2.71 -9.37
C TYR A 218 3.84 -2.63 -8.26
N HIS A 219 2.79 -1.83 -8.46
CA HIS A 219 1.79 -1.56 -7.43
C HIS A 219 0.40 -1.55 -8.02
N VAL A 220 -0.56 -2.12 -7.29
CA VAL A 220 -1.99 -2.04 -7.57
C VAL A 220 -2.72 -1.47 -6.37
N ILE A 221 -3.71 -0.64 -6.66
CA ILE A 221 -4.66 -0.15 -5.66
C ILE A 221 -6.08 -0.27 -6.24
N ALA A 222 -7.05 -0.53 -5.35
CA ALA A 222 -8.44 -0.77 -5.68
C ALA A 222 -9.33 0.32 -5.04
N SER A 223 -10.21 0.92 -5.83
CA SER A 223 -11.22 1.90 -5.38
C SER A 223 -12.25 2.10 -6.49
N ASP A 224 -13.42 2.61 -6.15
CA ASP A 224 -14.31 3.21 -7.14
C ASP A 224 -13.68 4.52 -7.67
N LEU A 225 -13.29 4.55 -8.96
CA LEU A 225 -12.62 5.67 -9.61
C LEU A 225 -13.59 6.51 -10.45
N ASN A 226 -14.83 6.05 -10.65
CA ASN A 226 -15.82 6.68 -11.53
C ASN A 226 -17.15 7.03 -10.83
N GLY A 227 -17.31 6.69 -9.56
CA GLY A 227 -18.48 6.97 -8.74
C GLY A 227 -19.67 6.04 -8.97
N ASP A 228 -19.49 4.87 -9.59
CA ASP A 228 -20.57 3.92 -9.90
C ASP A 228 -20.79 2.84 -8.83
N ASN A 229 -20.04 2.90 -7.72
CA ASN A 229 -19.98 1.95 -6.60
C ASN A 229 -19.47 0.56 -6.99
N LYS A 230 -18.71 0.45 -8.07
CA LYS A 230 -17.96 -0.76 -8.41
C LYS A 230 -16.48 -0.48 -8.25
N ILE A 231 -15.76 -1.52 -7.85
CA ILE A 231 -14.34 -1.37 -7.59
C ILE A 231 -13.57 -1.44 -8.91
N ASP A 232 -12.79 -0.38 -9.17
CA ASP A 232 -11.85 -0.26 -10.26
C ASP A 232 -10.41 -0.52 -9.76
N LEU A 233 -9.46 -0.61 -10.68
CA LEU A 233 -8.04 -0.78 -10.38
C LEU A 233 -7.19 0.30 -11.03
N ALA A 234 -6.18 0.77 -10.31
CA ALA A 234 -5.07 1.55 -10.85
C ALA A 234 -3.74 0.80 -10.62
N VAL A 235 -2.94 0.65 -11.69
CA VAL A 235 -1.70 -0.13 -11.69
C VAL A 235 -0.53 0.70 -12.21
N ALA A 236 0.53 0.85 -11.41
CA ALA A 236 1.75 1.55 -11.83
C ALA A 236 2.66 0.64 -12.66
N ASN A 237 3.04 1.09 -13.86
CA ASN A 237 3.87 0.38 -14.83
C ASN A 237 5.25 1.04 -14.95
N ARG A 238 6.24 0.48 -14.25
CA ARG A 238 7.52 1.15 -13.99
C ARG A 238 8.34 1.41 -15.25
N ASN A 239 8.34 0.49 -16.20
CA ASN A 239 9.13 0.62 -17.43
C ASN A 239 8.41 1.39 -18.54
N ASP A 240 7.08 1.39 -18.51
CA ASP A 240 6.29 2.12 -19.49
C ASP A 240 6.07 3.58 -19.08
N PHE A 241 6.41 3.94 -17.84
CA PHE A 241 6.23 5.29 -17.27
C PHE A 241 4.75 5.71 -17.30
N THR A 242 3.86 4.76 -16.98
CA THR A 242 2.42 4.94 -17.07
C THR A 242 1.71 4.36 -15.84
N VAL A 243 0.45 4.76 -15.69
CA VAL A 243 -0.55 4.04 -14.89
C VAL A 243 -1.60 3.43 -15.83
N SER A 244 -1.94 2.17 -15.60
CA SER A 244 -3.10 1.51 -16.18
C SER A 244 -4.31 1.68 -15.27
N VAL A 245 -5.45 2.05 -15.83
CA VAL A 245 -6.74 2.12 -15.13
C VAL A 245 -7.69 1.09 -15.74
N LEU A 246 -8.24 0.22 -14.91
CA LEU A 246 -9.17 -0.83 -15.31
C LEU A 246 -10.50 -0.60 -14.59
N ILE A 247 -11.53 -0.26 -15.36
CA ILE A 247 -12.88 -0.04 -14.81
C ILE A 247 -13.56 -1.39 -14.55
N GLY A 248 -14.06 -1.59 -13.34
CA GLY A 248 -14.75 -2.78 -12.89
C GLY A 248 -16.18 -2.84 -13.41
N ASN A 249 -16.61 -4.04 -13.83
CA ASN A 249 -17.99 -4.26 -14.23
C ASN A 249 -18.89 -4.62 -13.04
N GLY A 250 -18.30 -4.88 -11.86
CA GLY A 250 -18.99 -5.22 -10.61
C GLY A 250 -19.40 -6.69 -10.51
N ASP A 251 -18.86 -7.55 -11.37
CA ASP A 251 -19.09 -8.99 -11.40
C ASP A 251 -17.78 -9.79 -11.31
N GLY A 252 -16.70 -9.14 -10.84
CA GLY A 252 -15.35 -9.67 -10.81
C GLY A 252 -14.60 -9.53 -12.14
N THR A 253 -15.23 -8.96 -13.18
CA THR A 253 -14.57 -8.65 -14.45
C THR A 253 -14.24 -7.19 -14.63
N PHE A 254 -13.22 -6.92 -15.45
CA PHE A 254 -12.73 -5.58 -15.74
C PHE A 254 -12.76 -5.28 -17.24
N GLN A 255 -12.97 -4.01 -17.57
CA GLN A 255 -12.82 -3.48 -18.92
C GLN A 255 -11.34 -3.50 -19.35
N SER A 256 -11.11 -3.26 -20.65
CA SER A 256 -9.74 -3.08 -21.14
C SER A 256 -9.08 -1.87 -20.50
N GLN A 257 -7.80 -1.99 -20.17
CA GLN A 257 -7.05 -0.91 -19.55
C GLN A 257 -7.09 0.38 -20.38
N GLN A 258 -7.23 1.50 -19.69
CA GLN A 258 -6.85 2.80 -20.18
C GLN A 258 -5.47 3.14 -19.64
N THR A 259 -4.65 3.85 -20.41
CA THR A 259 -3.26 4.14 -20.04
C THR A 259 -3.05 5.64 -19.96
N TYR A 260 -2.46 6.08 -18.85
CA TYR A 260 -2.13 7.48 -18.60
C TYR A 260 -0.63 7.63 -18.35
N SER A 261 -0.03 8.66 -18.93
CA SER A 261 1.37 8.98 -18.69
C SER A 261 1.61 9.40 -17.24
N ALA A 262 2.67 8.88 -16.65
CA ALA A 262 3.23 9.28 -15.36
C ALA A 262 4.65 9.83 -15.57
N GLY A 263 5.50 9.81 -14.55
CA GLY A 263 6.93 10.08 -14.67
C GLY A 263 7.75 8.79 -14.74
N ASP A 264 9.06 8.94 -14.96
CA ASP A 264 9.97 7.81 -15.08
C ASP A 264 10.00 6.97 -13.79
N GLY A 265 9.81 5.66 -13.95
CA GLY A 265 9.86 4.71 -12.85
C GLY A 265 8.61 4.68 -11.97
N ALA A 266 7.41 4.87 -12.54
CA ALA A 266 6.13 4.73 -11.84
C ALA A 266 6.07 3.42 -11.00
N SER A 267 6.04 3.53 -9.67
CA SER A 267 6.17 2.38 -8.76
C SER A 267 5.15 2.32 -7.62
N GLY A 268 4.55 3.45 -7.23
CA GLY A 268 3.50 3.50 -6.20
C GLY A 268 2.31 4.34 -6.68
N VAL A 269 1.12 4.07 -6.14
CA VAL A 269 -0.10 4.84 -6.42
C VAL A 269 -0.86 5.07 -5.12
N ALA A 270 -1.25 6.32 -4.87
CA ALA A 270 -2.22 6.70 -3.85
C ALA A 270 -3.47 7.30 -4.52
N ILE A 271 -4.62 7.10 -3.87
CA ILE A 271 -5.94 7.55 -4.32
C ILE A 271 -6.49 8.51 -3.27
N ALA A 272 -6.87 9.72 -3.69
CA ALA A 272 -7.49 10.73 -2.83
C ALA A 272 -8.10 11.86 -3.68
N ASP A 273 -9.03 12.62 -3.11
CA ASP A 273 -9.40 13.93 -3.66
C ASP A 273 -8.33 14.95 -3.23
N LEU A 274 -7.38 15.24 -4.12
CA LEU A 274 -6.20 16.05 -3.81
C LEU A 274 -6.42 17.55 -4.08
N ASN A 275 -7.57 17.92 -4.62
CA ASN A 275 -7.89 19.29 -4.98
C ASN A 275 -9.18 19.82 -4.32
N GLY A 276 -9.92 18.94 -3.63
CA GLY A 276 -11.14 19.23 -2.89
C GLY A 276 -12.37 19.44 -3.77
N ASP A 277 -12.43 18.80 -4.95
CA ASP A 277 -13.61 18.85 -5.83
C ASP A 277 -14.54 17.64 -5.66
N ASN A 278 -14.26 16.77 -4.70
CA ASN A 278 -14.92 15.48 -4.43
C ASN A 278 -14.83 14.49 -5.60
N ILE A 279 -13.83 14.65 -6.46
CA ILE A 279 -13.47 13.70 -7.50
C ILE A 279 -12.17 13.02 -7.09
N ILE A 280 -12.10 11.72 -7.31
CA ILE A 280 -10.89 10.95 -7.01
C ILE A 280 -9.78 11.31 -7.99
N ASP A 281 -8.61 11.62 -7.44
CA ASP A 281 -7.36 11.84 -8.16
C ASP A 281 -6.37 10.70 -7.89
N LEU A 282 -5.38 10.56 -8.77
CA LEU A 282 -4.25 9.64 -8.55
C LEU A 282 -2.96 10.42 -8.27
N ALA A 283 -2.23 10.02 -7.24
CA ALA A 283 -0.85 10.39 -7.04
C ALA A 283 0.05 9.20 -7.33
N VAL A 284 0.93 9.33 -8.32
CA VAL A 284 1.82 8.26 -8.80
C VAL A 284 3.26 8.59 -8.44
N GLU A 285 3.93 7.70 -7.73
CA GLU A 285 5.32 7.84 -7.31
C GLU A 285 6.27 7.39 -8.43
N ASN A 286 7.25 8.25 -8.78
CA ASN A 286 8.15 8.06 -9.92
C ASN A 286 9.61 7.87 -9.44
N SER A 287 9.96 6.64 -9.06
CA SER A 287 11.25 6.29 -8.43
C SER A 287 12.50 6.69 -9.21
N LEU A 288 12.43 6.80 -10.55
CA LEU A 288 13.58 7.17 -11.40
C LEU A 288 13.66 8.66 -11.69
N ASN A 289 12.57 9.42 -11.45
CA ASN A 289 12.48 10.85 -11.70
C ASN A 289 12.55 11.69 -10.40
N ASN A 290 12.62 11.06 -9.22
CA ASN A 290 12.57 11.75 -7.91
C ASN A 290 11.38 12.71 -7.81
N SER A 291 10.22 12.26 -8.25
CA SER A 291 8.99 13.06 -8.29
C SER A 291 7.76 12.21 -8.04
N ILE A 292 6.64 12.87 -7.84
CA ILE A 292 5.31 12.28 -7.99
C ILE A 292 4.59 12.92 -9.19
N SER A 293 3.66 12.20 -9.78
CA SER A 293 2.73 12.69 -10.80
C SER A 293 1.33 12.75 -10.22
N ILE A 294 0.67 13.91 -10.26
CA ILE A 294 -0.74 14.05 -9.93
C ILE A 294 -1.56 14.00 -11.21
N LEU A 295 -2.51 13.07 -11.27
CA LEU A 295 -3.46 12.92 -12.35
C LEU A 295 -4.85 13.24 -11.79
N TYR A 296 -5.34 14.44 -12.08
CA TYR A 296 -6.66 14.87 -11.61
C TYR A 296 -7.78 14.13 -12.34
N GLY A 297 -8.77 13.65 -11.60
CA GLY A 297 -9.91 12.94 -12.16
C GLY A 297 -10.88 13.85 -12.91
N ASN A 298 -11.67 13.24 -13.81
CA ASN A 298 -12.83 13.89 -14.44
C ASN A 298 -14.17 13.37 -13.87
N GLY A 299 -14.13 12.40 -12.96
CA GLY A 299 -15.32 11.83 -12.30
C GLY A 299 -16.03 10.72 -13.09
N ASP A 300 -15.45 10.27 -14.21
CA ASP A 300 -15.97 9.20 -15.07
C ASP A 300 -14.97 8.05 -15.25
N GLY A 301 -13.98 7.95 -14.35
CA GLY A 301 -12.87 7.00 -14.45
C GLY A 301 -11.75 7.44 -15.39
N THR A 302 -11.87 8.63 -16.02
CA THR A 302 -10.79 9.22 -16.82
C THR A 302 -10.01 10.28 -16.07
N PHE A 303 -8.75 10.47 -16.48
CA PHE A 303 -7.81 11.38 -15.82
C PHE A 303 -7.21 12.40 -16.80
N ARG A 304 -6.88 13.58 -16.25
CA ARG A 304 -6.18 14.66 -16.97
C ARG A 304 -4.69 14.33 -17.13
N ALA A 305 -3.99 15.13 -17.94
CA ALA A 305 -2.54 15.05 -18.07
C ALA A 305 -1.86 15.23 -16.70
N ASN A 306 -0.79 14.49 -16.48
CA ASN A 306 -0.08 14.48 -15.21
C ASN A 306 0.60 15.83 -14.91
N GLN A 307 0.67 16.16 -13.63
CA GLN A 307 1.47 17.26 -13.09
C GLN A 307 2.61 16.70 -12.24
N LEU A 308 3.85 17.02 -12.59
CA LEU A 308 5.03 16.54 -11.87
C LEU A 308 5.36 17.43 -10.68
N HIS A 309 5.55 16.82 -9.52
CA HIS A 309 5.97 17.47 -8.28
C HIS A 309 7.26 16.81 -7.77
N PRO A 310 8.38 17.55 -7.66
CA PRO A 310 9.61 17.00 -7.12
C PRO A 310 9.48 16.52 -5.68
N VAL A 311 10.15 15.43 -5.34
CA VAL A 311 10.33 14.92 -3.98
C VAL A 311 11.81 14.59 -3.73
N GLY A 312 12.13 13.93 -2.62
CA GLY A 312 13.50 13.48 -2.36
C GLY A 312 13.95 12.34 -3.29
N ALA A 313 15.22 11.95 -3.17
CA ALA A 313 15.84 10.98 -4.04
C ALA A 313 15.39 9.54 -3.77
N SER A 314 15.10 8.81 -4.86
CA SER A 314 14.62 7.43 -4.86
C SER A 314 13.41 7.24 -3.96
N PRO A 315 12.27 7.89 -4.29
CA PRO A 315 11.02 7.58 -3.60
C PRO A 315 10.67 6.10 -3.81
N GLN A 316 9.99 5.48 -2.83
CA GLN A 316 9.74 4.03 -2.83
C GLN A 316 8.28 3.63 -2.59
N SER A 317 7.49 4.52 -2.02
CA SER A 317 6.05 4.33 -1.82
C SER A 317 5.39 5.70 -1.64
N ILE A 318 4.06 5.71 -1.59
CA ILE A 318 3.25 6.91 -1.40
C ILE A 318 1.97 6.55 -0.67
N ILE A 319 1.53 7.42 0.24
CA ILE A 319 0.25 7.29 0.94
C ILE A 319 -0.43 8.65 1.06
N ALA A 320 -1.75 8.66 1.03
CA ALA A 320 -2.57 9.84 1.29
C ALA A 320 -3.15 9.81 2.72
N GLY A 321 -3.26 10.97 3.34
CA GLY A 321 -3.87 11.15 4.67
C GLY A 321 -3.86 12.61 5.10
N ASP A 322 -4.82 13.04 5.92
CA ASP A 322 -4.86 14.40 6.47
C ASP A 322 -3.83 14.54 7.62
N PHE A 323 -2.60 14.94 7.29
CA PHE A 323 -1.51 15.04 8.25
C PHE A 323 -1.50 16.38 9.01
N ASN A 324 -2.28 17.35 8.53
CA ASN A 324 -2.32 18.71 9.06
C ASN A 324 -3.65 19.09 9.75
N GLY A 325 -4.68 18.24 9.65
CA GLY A 325 -5.98 18.39 10.29
C GLY A 325 -6.93 19.38 9.60
N ASP A 326 -6.71 19.73 8.33
CA ASP A 326 -7.55 20.67 7.58
C ASP A 326 -8.73 20.02 6.84
N GLY A 327 -8.84 18.69 6.91
CA GLY A 327 -9.87 17.89 6.26
C GLY A 327 -9.58 17.57 4.80
N ARG A 328 -8.37 17.86 4.28
CA ARG A 328 -7.93 17.50 2.94
C ARG A 328 -6.82 16.45 3.01
N PRO A 329 -6.82 15.45 2.11
CA PRO A 329 -5.73 14.48 2.04
C PRO A 329 -4.40 15.12 1.61
N ASP A 330 -3.41 15.04 2.48
CA ASP A 330 -2.01 15.31 2.16
C ASP A 330 -1.31 14.04 1.64
N LEU A 331 -0.05 14.13 1.20
CA LEU A 331 0.74 12.98 0.72
C LEU A 331 2.03 12.81 1.53
N ALA A 332 2.37 11.56 1.87
CA ALA A 332 3.66 11.18 2.46
C ALA A 332 4.43 10.23 1.53
N VAL A 333 5.71 10.56 1.28
CA VAL A 333 6.58 9.86 0.32
C VAL A 333 7.96 9.59 0.93
N PRO A 334 8.28 8.36 1.35
CA PRO A 334 9.62 8.00 1.81
C PRO A 334 10.64 8.01 0.66
N ASN A 335 11.76 8.70 0.89
CA ASN A 335 12.87 8.88 -0.04
C ASN A 335 14.07 8.10 0.46
N MET A 336 14.30 6.92 -0.11
CA MET A 336 15.24 5.93 0.41
C MET A 336 16.67 6.46 0.46
N ASN A 337 17.12 7.14 -0.60
CA ASN A 337 18.51 7.60 -0.70
C ASN A 337 18.79 8.85 0.13
N ASP A 338 17.76 9.66 0.39
CA ASP A 338 17.90 10.87 1.22
C ASP A 338 17.68 10.61 2.71
N ASN A 339 17.11 9.46 3.08
CA ASN A 339 16.67 9.14 4.44
C ASN A 339 15.68 10.16 5.00
N THR A 340 14.70 10.51 4.17
CA THR A 340 13.64 11.46 4.50
C THR A 340 12.29 10.94 4.08
N ILE A 341 11.23 11.60 4.56
CA ILE A 341 9.87 11.48 4.04
C ILE A 341 9.46 12.87 3.61
N SER A 342 9.06 13.03 2.35
CA SER A 342 8.40 14.26 1.88
C SER A 342 6.93 14.24 2.27
N ILE A 343 6.47 15.30 2.92
CA ILE A 343 5.06 15.54 3.25
C ILE A 343 4.59 16.69 2.37
N LEU A 344 3.66 16.44 1.46
CA LEU A 344 3.12 17.45 0.58
C LEU A 344 1.70 17.80 1.04
N LEU A 345 1.55 19.04 1.51
CA LEU A 345 0.27 19.53 2.01
C LEU A 345 -0.59 20.10 0.87
N THR A 346 -1.89 19.82 0.90
CA THR A 346 -2.89 20.27 -0.10
C THR A 346 -3.64 21.54 0.28
#